data_AF-A0A5N5H975-F1
#
_entry.id   AF-A0A5N5H975-F1
#
_cell.length_a   1.000
_cell.length_b   1.000
_cell.length_c   1.000
_cell.angle_alpha   90.00
_cell.angle_beta   90.00
_cell.angle_gamma   90.00
#
_symmetry.space_group_name_H-M   'P 1'
#
loop_
_entity.id
_entity.type
_entity.pdbx_description
1 polymer ?
#
loop_
_entity_poly.entity_id
_entity_poly.type
_entity_poly.pdbx_seq_one_letter_code
_entity_poly.pdbx_strand_id
1 'polypeptide(L)'
;MAANTAIGGERDYDRAEEVKKFDQSKFGVKGLVDSGLTSIPRFFIHPPESLPDPRHRTKPDTPIPTIDLADLHTDRRSSVVDQISRACRTFGFFQITNHGIPSVTLDRTIAAVRAFHEQPTEVKARFYRREMGTGVSYISNVDLYSSKAASWRDTLQVRLGPIPAVPEEVPEICREDVVEWDREIKRLGEVLMELASEGLGLNAKRLQEMTCLEGRVMAGHYYPYCPQPDLTVGLTSHSDPGVLAVVLQDRMGGLQVKYGEGWVDVKPVPGALVINVGDFLQVNSIFTSNCV
;
A
#
# COMPACT_ATOMS: atom_id res chain seq x y z
N MET A 1 8.71 52.40 28.00
CA MET A 1 9.47 51.90 26.84
C MET A 1 9.41 50.38 26.86
N ALA A 2 8.46 49.82 26.12
CA ALA A 2 8.33 48.37 25.96
C ALA A 2 9.12 47.97 24.71
N ALA A 3 10.16 47.14 24.89
CA ALA A 3 10.83 46.48 23.78
C ALA A 3 10.14 45.12 23.57
N ASN A 4 9.25 45.11 22.59
CA ASN A 4 8.63 43.90 22.05
C ASN A 4 9.65 43.25 21.11
N THR A 5 10.33 42.19 21.54
CA THR A 5 11.24 41.43 20.66
C THR A 5 10.43 40.35 19.96
N ALA A 6 9.86 40.70 18.81
CA ALA A 6 9.18 39.76 17.93
C ALA A 6 10.18 39.08 16.97
N ILE A 7 10.19 37.73 17.04
CA ILE A 7 10.19 36.79 15.91
C ILE A 7 11.36 36.89 14.92
N GLY A 8 12.35 36.00 15.09
CA GLY A 8 13.28 35.59 14.04
C GLY A 8 13.14 34.09 13.78
N GLY A 9 12.68 33.70 12.58
CA GLY A 9 12.70 32.29 12.14
C GLY A 9 11.75 31.83 11.03
N GLU A 10 10.83 32.65 10.52
CA GLU A 10 9.73 32.16 9.65
C GLU A 10 9.76 32.65 8.18
N ARG A 11 10.83 33.31 7.72
CA ARG A 11 10.80 34.10 6.48
C ARG A 11 11.41 33.48 5.21
N ASP A 12 11.78 32.20 5.19
CA ASP A 12 12.52 31.65 4.04
C ASP A 12 12.19 30.19 3.65
N TYR A 13 11.00 29.69 3.98
CA TYR A 13 10.58 28.35 3.56
C TYR A 13 9.67 28.41 2.33
N ASP A 14 10.24 28.11 1.16
CA ASP A 14 9.49 27.88 -0.07
C ASP A 14 9.33 26.37 -0.30
N ARG A 15 8.19 25.82 0.16
CA ARG A 15 7.84 24.40 -0.07
C ARG A 15 7.86 24.05 -1.56
N ALA A 16 7.38 24.95 -2.43
CA ALA A 16 7.25 24.66 -3.85
C ALA A 16 8.64 24.51 -4.49
N GLU A 17 9.60 25.34 -4.09
CA GLU A 17 10.98 25.24 -4.55
C GLU A 17 11.67 23.96 -4.05
N GLU A 18 11.57 23.63 -2.76
CA GLU A 18 12.17 22.41 -2.19
C GLU A 18 11.59 21.14 -2.83
N VAL A 19 10.26 21.07 -2.95
CA VAL A 19 9.56 19.94 -3.58
C VAL A 19 9.97 19.79 -5.03
N LYS A 20 10.08 20.90 -5.77
CA LYS A 20 10.52 20.88 -7.17
C LYS A 20 11.96 20.38 -7.29
N LYS A 21 12.88 20.83 -6.43
CA LYS A 21 14.27 20.33 -6.39
C LYS A 21 14.32 18.83 -6.10
N PHE A 22 13.53 18.36 -5.13
CA PHE A 22 13.44 16.94 -4.81
C PHE A 22 12.91 16.12 -5.99
N ASP A 23 11.80 16.52 -6.60
CA ASP A 23 11.20 15.83 -7.74
C ASP A 23 12.14 15.80 -8.96
N GLN A 24 12.84 16.91 -9.24
CA GLN A 24 13.81 17.01 -10.34
C GLN A 24 15.07 16.16 -10.11
N SER A 25 15.45 15.89 -8.85
CA SER A 25 16.58 15.04 -8.53
C SER A 25 16.35 13.58 -8.94
N LYS A 26 15.09 13.11 -8.92
CA LYS A 26 14.70 11.70 -9.16
C LYS A 26 15.34 10.71 -8.20
N PHE A 27 15.89 11.18 -7.08
CA PHE A 27 16.58 10.36 -6.08
C PHE A 27 15.61 9.45 -5.33
N GLY A 28 14.40 9.95 -5.11
CA GLY A 28 13.46 9.38 -4.16
C GLY A 28 13.93 9.51 -2.72
N VAL A 29 13.14 9.00 -1.79
CA VAL A 29 13.45 9.03 -0.36
C VAL A 29 14.67 8.17 -0.06
N LYS A 30 14.84 7.01 -0.70
CA LYS A 30 16.03 6.17 -0.54
C LYS A 30 17.31 6.91 -0.93
N GLY A 31 17.31 7.67 -2.03
CA GLY A 31 18.47 8.46 -2.43
C GLY A 31 18.80 9.59 -1.44
N LEU A 32 17.79 10.18 -0.79
CA LEU A 32 18.04 11.09 0.33
C LEU A 32 18.74 10.36 1.47
N VAL A 33 18.26 9.17 1.86
CA VAL A 33 18.86 8.39 2.96
C VAL A 33 20.30 8.02 2.65
N ASP A 34 20.57 7.60 1.42
CA ASP A 34 21.93 7.24 0.95
C ASP A 34 22.89 8.44 0.95
N SER A 35 22.37 9.68 0.88
CA SER A 35 23.17 10.91 1.02
C SER A 35 23.64 11.21 2.45
N GLY A 36 23.22 10.42 3.45
CA GLY A 36 23.60 10.60 4.85
C GLY A 36 22.79 11.67 5.58
N LEU A 37 21.53 11.90 5.19
CA LEU A 37 20.67 12.88 5.86
C LEU A 37 20.50 12.54 7.35
N THR A 38 20.53 13.57 8.21
CA THR A 38 20.29 13.42 9.66
C THR A 38 18.97 14.04 10.11
N SER A 39 18.38 14.90 9.27
CA SER A 39 17.07 15.53 9.49
C SER A 39 16.23 15.50 8.21
N ILE A 40 14.96 15.10 8.32
CA ILE A 40 14.08 14.99 7.15
C ILE A 40 13.73 16.39 6.60
N PRO A 41 13.61 16.56 5.27
CA PRO A 41 13.15 17.83 4.69
C PRO A 41 11.79 18.23 5.22
N ARG A 42 11.55 19.54 5.34
CA ARG A 42 10.33 20.09 5.97
C ARG A 42 9.05 19.62 5.29
N PHE A 43 9.07 19.39 3.99
CA PHE A 43 7.91 18.89 3.25
C PHE A 43 7.57 17.41 3.52
N PHE A 44 8.38 16.66 4.28
CA PHE A 44 8.02 15.33 4.82
C PHE A 44 7.48 15.39 6.26
N ILE A 45 7.57 16.55 6.93
CA ILE A 45 7.08 16.71 8.31
C ILE A 45 5.57 16.86 8.27
N HIS A 46 4.87 15.89 8.85
CA HIS A 46 3.41 15.89 8.93
C HIS A 46 2.94 16.75 10.11
N PRO A 47 1.79 17.43 9.97
CA PRO A 47 1.22 18.16 11.08
C PRO A 47 0.75 17.15 12.16
N PRO A 48 0.78 17.52 13.46
CA PRO A 48 0.52 16.58 14.56
C PRO A 48 -0.80 15.82 14.45
N GLU A 49 -1.85 16.44 13.91
CA GLU A 49 -3.16 15.83 13.69
C GLU A 49 -3.18 14.72 12.60
N SER A 50 -2.17 14.68 11.73
CA SER A 50 -2.00 13.65 10.70
C SER A 50 -1.09 12.49 11.13
N LEU A 51 -0.45 12.62 12.29
CA LEU A 51 0.40 11.58 12.85
C LEU A 51 -0.45 10.64 13.73
N PRO A 52 -0.10 9.34 13.81
CA PRO A 52 -0.77 8.42 14.71
C PRO A 52 -0.64 8.91 16.16
N ASP A 53 -1.76 9.24 16.81
CA ASP A 53 -1.74 9.67 18.21
C ASP A 53 -1.36 8.47 19.11
N PRO A 54 -0.24 8.52 19.85
CA PRO A 54 0.16 7.44 20.75
C PRO A 54 -0.91 7.08 21.79
N ARG A 55 -1.79 8.04 22.13
CA ARG A 55 -2.90 7.89 23.09
C ARG A 55 -4.12 7.18 22.48
N HIS A 56 -4.26 7.22 21.16
CA HIS A 56 -5.30 6.53 20.39
C HIS A 56 -4.80 5.25 19.72
N ARG A 57 -3.65 4.73 20.15
CA ARG A 57 -3.35 3.29 20.05
C ARG A 57 -4.31 2.55 20.97
N THR A 58 -5.58 2.53 20.59
CA THR A 58 -6.50 1.55 21.11
C THR A 58 -5.84 0.21 20.82
N LYS A 59 -5.62 -0.58 21.86
CA LYS A 59 -5.60 -2.02 21.68
C LYS A 59 -7.09 -2.40 21.69
N PRO A 60 -7.83 -2.45 20.56
CA PRO A 60 -8.94 -3.37 20.60
C PRO A 60 -8.32 -4.74 20.93
N ASP A 61 -8.91 -5.45 21.87
CA ASP A 61 -8.61 -6.87 22.12
C ASP A 61 -8.89 -7.76 20.89
N THR A 62 -9.32 -7.15 19.78
CA THR A 62 -9.73 -7.81 18.55
C THR A 62 -8.66 -7.64 17.47
N PRO A 63 -7.80 -8.65 17.23
CA PRO A 63 -6.87 -8.63 16.11
C PRO A 63 -7.61 -8.68 14.77
N ILE A 64 -6.99 -8.16 13.71
CA ILE A 64 -7.48 -8.38 12.34
C ILE A 64 -7.57 -9.88 12.07
N PRO A 65 -8.73 -10.40 11.64
CA PRO A 65 -8.96 -11.84 11.52
C PRO A 65 -8.04 -12.46 10.47
N THR A 66 -7.53 -13.66 10.76
CA THR A 66 -6.81 -14.50 9.79
C THR A 66 -7.71 -15.65 9.37
N ILE A 67 -7.91 -15.83 8.07
CA ILE A 67 -8.84 -16.79 7.49
C ILE A 67 -8.05 -17.83 6.70
N ASP A 68 -8.24 -19.10 7.04
CA ASP A 68 -7.60 -20.22 6.37
C ASP A 68 -8.39 -20.62 5.11
N LEU A 69 -7.72 -20.61 3.95
CA LEU A 69 -8.29 -20.99 2.66
C LEU A 69 -8.07 -22.47 2.28
N ALA A 70 -7.46 -23.30 3.14
CA ALA A 70 -7.24 -24.72 2.87
C ALA A 70 -8.55 -25.49 2.61
N ASP A 71 -9.64 -25.05 3.22
CA ASP A 71 -10.94 -25.71 3.17
C ASP A 71 -11.85 -25.24 2.02
N LEU A 72 -11.36 -24.38 1.11
CA LEU A 72 -12.17 -23.78 0.03
C LEU A 72 -12.83 -24.78 -0.92
N HIS A 73 -12.25 -25.97 -1.06
CA HIS A 73 -12.72 -27.04 -1.94
C HIS A 73 -13.36 -28.21 -1.17
N THR A 74 -13.75 -27.96 0.08
CA THR A 74 -14.43 -28.93 0.96
C THR A 74 -15.89 -28.51 1.20
N ASP A 75 -16.60 -29.30 1.99
CA ASP A 75 -17.93 -28.97 2.52
C ASP A 75 -17.92 -27.74 3.46
N ARG A 76 -16.74 -27.25 3.87
CA ARG A 76 -16.58 -26.07 4.73
C ARG A 76 -16.44 -24.74 3.99
N ARG A 77 -16.60 -24.69 2.66
CA ARG A 77 -16.55 -23.43 1.88
C ARG A 77 -17.49 -22.35 2.44
N SER A 78 -18.71 -22.71 2.82
CA SER A 78 -19.69 -21.77 3.40
C SER A 78 -19.18 -21.08 4.66
N SER A 79 -18.45 -21.81 5.51
CA SER A 79 -17.82 -21.24 6.71
C SER A 79 -16.73 -20.22 6.35
N VAL A 80 -15.94 -20.49 5.31
CA VAL A 80 -14.92 -19.54 4.81
C VAL A 80 -15.59 -18.27 4.29
N VAL A 81 -16.66 -18.42 3.50
CA VAL A 81 -17.47 -17.30 2.99
C VAL A 81 -18.03 -16.46 4.14
N ASP A 82 -18.60 -17.09 5.17
CA ASP A 82 -19.15 -16.40 6.35
C ASP A 82 -18.07 -15.66 7.15
N GLN A 83 -16.85 -16.21 7.24
CA GLN A 83 -15.71 -15.53 7.87
C GLN A 83 -15.28 -14.31 7.07
N ILE A 84 -15.12 -14.43 5.75
CA ILE A 84 -14.75 -13.32 4.87
C ILE A 84 -15.82 -12.23 4.92
N SER A 85 -17.10 -12.60 4.77
CA SER A 85 -18.22 -11.65 4.81
C SER A 85 -18.26 -10.88 6.12
N ARG A 86 -18.07 -11.55 7.27
CA ARG A 86 -17.99 -10.88 8.57
C ARG A 86 -16.78 -9.96 8.70
N ALA A 87 -15.60 -10.38 8.23
CA ALA A 87 -14.41 -9.55 8.27
C ALA A 87 -14.55 -8.30 7.39
N CYS A 88 -15.08 -8.43 6.17
CA CYS A 88 -15.37 -7.32 5.28
C CYS A 88 -16.38 -6.32 5.88
N ARG A 89 -17.41 -6.79 6.60
CA ARG A 89 -18.40 -5.93 7.27
C ARG A 89 -17.89 -5.26 8.54
N THR A 90 -17.00 -5.93 9.27
CA THR A 90 -16.56 -5.48 10.61
C THR A 90 -15.32 -4.61 10.50
N PHE A 91 -14.32 -5.08 9.77
CA PHE A 91 -13.01 -4.44 9.68
C PHE A 91 -12.75 -3.85 8.30
N GLY A 92 -13.39 -4.36 7.25
CA GLY A 92 -12.94 -4.10 5.88
C GLY A 92 -11.59 -4.73 5.54
N PHE A 93 -11.03 -5.51 6.47
CA PHE A 93 -9.68 -6.06 6.44
C PHE A 93 -9.67 -7.48 7.01
N PHE A 94 -8.84 -8.34 6.43
CA PHE A 94 -8.52 -9.66 6.96
C PHE A 94 -7.18 -10.14 6.40
N GLN A 95 -6.59 -11.14 7.03
CA GLN A 95 -5.46 -11.88 6.49
C GLN A 95 -5.95 -13.21 5.93
N ILE A 96 -5.28 -13.73 4.91
CA ILE A 96 -5.52 -15.08 4.39
C ILE A 96 -4.25 -15.93 4.44
N THR A 97 -4.41 -17.20 4.79
CA THR A 97 -3.37 -18.24 4.72
C THR A 97 -3.82 -19.38 3.84
N ASN A 98 -2.90 -20.25 3.43
CA ASN A 98 -3.19 -21.39 2.55
C ASN A 98 -3.92 -20.99 1.24
N HIS A 99 -3.64 -19.78 0.75
CA HIS A 99 -4.19 -19.23 -0.50
C HIS A 99 -3.60 -19.86 -1.78
N GLY A 100 -2.68 -20.82 -1.62
CA GLY A 100 -2.11 -21.61 -2.71
C GLY A 100 -1.03 -20.89 -3.53
N ILE A 101 -0.53 -19.73 -3.10
CA ILE A 101 0.66 -19.12 -3.71
C ILE A 101 1.88 -19.65 -2.95
N PRO A 102 2.91 -20.20 -3.63
CA PRO A 102 4.10 -20.71 -2.96
C PRO A 102 4.81 -19.63 -2.13
N SER A 103 5.26 -19.96 -0.93
CA SER A 103 6.00 -19.02 -0.06
C SER A 103 7.26 -18.46 -0.74
N VAL A 104 7.94 -19.28 -1.52
CA VAL A 104 9.11 -18.85 -2.32
C VAL A 104 8.76 -17.74 -3.30
N THR A 105 7.55 -17.74 -3.88
CA THR A 105 7.10 -16.66 -4.77
C THR A 105 6.90 -15.37 -3.99
N LEU A 106 6.30 -15.45 -2.78
CA LEU A 106 6.13 -14.28 -1.91
C LEU A 106 7.48 -13.66 -1.51
N ASP A 107 8.41 -14.50 -1.04
CA ASP A 107 9.75 -14.07 -0.62
C ASP A 107 10.53 -13.45 -1.79
N ARG A 108 10.45 -14.05 -2.98
CA ARG A 108 11.06 -13.52 -4.20
C ARG A 108 10.47 -12.18 -4.61
N THR A 109 9.15 -12.00 -4.55
CA THR A 109 8.51 -10.71 -4.87
C THR A 109 9.01 -9.58 -3.95
N ILE A 110 9.10 -9.83 -2.64
CA ILE A 110 9.64 -8.85 -1.68
C ILE A 110 11.11 -8.55 -2.00
N ALA A 111 11.92 -9.59 -2.26
CA ALA A 111 13.32 -9.44 -2.58
C ALA A 111 13.54 -8.67 -3.89
N ALA A 112 12.71 -8.91 -4.91
CA ALA A 112 12.79 -8.25 -6.21
C ALA A 112 12.42 -6.76 -6.13
N VAL A 113 11.34 -6.41 -5.41
CA VAL A 113 10.98 -5.01 -5.16
C VAL A 113 12.10 -4.31 -4.38
N ARG A 114 12.63 -4.94 -3.33
CA ARG A 114 13.77 -4.42 -2.58
C ARG A 114 15.00 -4.21 -3.48
N ALA A 115 15.36 -5.22 -4.27
CA ALA A 115 16.51 -5.16 -5.16
C ALA A 115 16.39 -4.01 -6.16
N PHE A 116 15.20 -3.75 -6.72
CA PHE A 116 14.96 -2.59 -7.56
C PHE A 116 15.28 -1.26 -6.83
N HIS A 117 14.78 -1.08 -5.61
CA HIS A 117 14.96 0.15 -4.83
C HIS A 117 16.38 0.36 -4.30
N GLU A 118 17.15 -0.73 -4.13
CA GLU A 118 18.56 -0.71 -3.74
C GLU A 118 19.53 -0.46 -4.91
N GLN A 119 19.04 -0.38 -6.16
CA GLN A 119 19.89 -0.04 -7.30
C GLN A 119 20.39 1.42 -7.24
N PRO A 120 21.51 1.73 -7.93
CA PRO A 120 21.97 3.10 -8.09
C PRO A 120 20.87 4.03 -8.61
N THR A 121 20.88 5.26 -8.13
CA THR A 121 19.90 6.29 -8.47
C THR A 121 19.78 6.49 -9.98
N GLU A 122 20.88 6.43 -10.73
CA GLU A 122 20.91 6.61 -12.19
C GLU A 122 20.15 5.52 -12.93
N VAL A 123 20.06 4.33 -12.35
CA VAL A 123 19.29 3.21 -12.90
C VAL A 123 17.80 3.41 -12.64
N LYS A 124 17.43 3.71 -11.38
CA LYS A 124 16.03 3.94 -10.99
C LYS A 124 15.42 5.17 -11.65
N ALA A 125 16.21 6.24 -11.84
CA ALA A 125 15.79 7.49 -12.45
C ALA A 125 15.27 7.34 -13.90
N ARG A 126 15.63 6.25 -14.60
CA ARG A 126 15.11 5.93 -15.95
C ARG A 126 13.62 5.61 -15.95
N PHE A 127 13.10 5.12 -14.83
CA PHE A 127 11.69 4.81 -14.61
C PHE A 127 10.93 5.97 -13.98
N TYR A 128 11.61 7.08 -13.65
CA TYR A 128 10.97 8.20 -12.95
C TYR A 128 9.98 8.94 -13.83
N ARG A 129 8.70 8.85 -13.50
CA ARG A 129 7.60 9.46 -14.27
C ARG A 129 6.44 9.79 -13.34
N ARG A 130 5.95 11.04 -13.38
CA ARG A 130 4.77 11.46 -12.60
C ARG A 130 3.45 11.15 -13.28
N GLU A 131 3.46 10.97 -14.60
CA GLU A 131 2.27 10.57 -15.34
C GLU A 131 1.88 9.15 -14.94
N MET A 132 0.62 9.00 -14.52
CA MET A 132 0.07 7.76 -14.00
C MET A 132 -0.86 7.12 -15.03
N GLY A 133 -1.02 5.81 -14.94
CA GLY A 133 -2.09 5.08 -15.65
C GLY A 133 -1.63 4.15 -16.77
N THR A 134 -0.37 4.21 -17.20
CA THR A 134 0.18 3.32 -18.23
C THR A 134 1.58 2.83 -17.89
N GLY A 135 1.92 1.62 -18.34
CA GLY A 135 3.27 1.07 -18.28
C GLY A 135 3.85 0.94 -16.86
N VAL A 136 5.08 1.42 -16.72
CA VAL A 136 5.91 1.33 -15.52
C VAL A 136 6.33 2.73 -15.07
N SER A 137 6.23 3.02 -13.78
CA SER A 137 6.71 4.27 -13.20
C SER A 137 7.38 4.06 -11.85
N TYR A 138 8.36 4.90 -11.54
CA TYR A 138 9.00 5.00 -10.23
C TYR A 138 8.79 6.42 -9.69
N ILE A 139 8.21 6.55 -8.50
CA ILE A 139 7.91 7.83 -7.86
C ILE A 139 7.98 7.72 -6.35
N SER A 140 8.19 8.83 -5.65
CA SER A 140 7.99 8.86 -4.20
C SER A 140 6.53 9.07 -3.82
N ASN A 141 5.90 10.14 -4.36
CA ASN A 141 4.55 10.53 -3.98
C ASN A 141 3.74 11.01 -5.20
N VAL A 142 2.56 10.42 -5.41
CA VAL A 142 1.62 10.82 -6.47
C VAL A 142 1.15 12.25 -6.25
N ASP A 143 0.83 12.59 -5.01
CA ASP A 143 0.25 13.85 -4.53
C ASP A 143 1.30 14.86 -4.05
N LEU A 144 2.59 14.66 -4.36
CA LEU A 144 3.72 15.45 -3.85
C LEU A 144 3.50 16.98 -3.87
N TYR A 145 2.91 17.50 -4.95
CA TYR A 145 2.69 18.94 -5.15
C TYR A 145 1.40 19.47 -4.48
N SER A 146 0.44 18.60 -4.15
CA SER A 146 -0.85 18.96 -3.57
C SER A 146 -0.98 18.62 -2.09
N SER A 147 -0.18 17.70 -1.58
CA SER A 147 -0.21 17.27 -0.18
C SER A 147 0.35 18.34 0.76
N LYS A 148 -0.10 18.35 2.01
CA LYS A 148 0.52 19.20 3.05
C LYS A 148 1.94 18.71 3.37
N ALA A 149 2.09 17.40 3.49
CA ALA A 149 3.35 16.70 3.69
C ALA A 149 3.41 15.46 2.78
N ALA A 150 4.60 15.16 2.29
CA ALA A 150 4.89 13.98 1.47
C ALA A 150 5.11 12.76 2.37
N SER A 151 4.69 11.58 1.92
CA SER A 151 4.93 10.32 2.63
C SER A 151 6.39 9.89 2.49
N TRP A 152 6.95 9.31 3.56
CA TRP A 152 8.32 8.78 3.62
C TRP A 152 8.45 7.42 2.94
N ARG A 153 8.29 7.39 1.61
CA ARG A 153 8.38 6.17 0.80
C ARG A 153 8.82 6.45 -0.64
N ASP A 154 9.28 5.38 -1.28
CA ASP A 154 9.36 5.25 -2.73
C ASP A 154 8.44 4.15 -3.23
N THR A 155 8.01 4.24 -4.49
CA THR A 155 7.06 3.29 -5.10
C THR A 155 7.46 2.99 -6.54
N LEU A 156 7.63 1.71 -6.84
CA LEU A 156 7.59 1.18 -8.21
C LEU A 156 6.14 0.81 -8.54
N GLN A 157 5.56 1.37 -9.58
CA GLN A 157 4.25 0.98 -10.07
C GLN A 157 4.34 0.28 -11.41
N VAL A 158 3.55 -0.78 -11.56
CA VAL A 158 3.43 -1.55 -12.80
C VAL A 158 1.96 -1.76 -13.10
N ARG A 159 1.50 -1.29 -14.27
CA ARG A 159 0.16 -1.61 -14.76
C ARG A 159 0.12 -3.07 -15.21
N LEU A 160 -0.82 -3.85 -14.68
CA LEU A 160 -0.97 -5.28 -14.97
C LEU A 160 -2.22 -5.59 -15.81
N GLY A 161 -3.16 -4.66 -15.89
CA GLY A 161 -4.35 -4.76 -16.74
C GLY A 161 -5.14 -3.45 -16.75
N PRO A 162 -6.15 -3.25 -17.61
CA PRO A 162 -6.54 -4.17 -18.68
C PRO A 162 -5.49 -4.23 -19.80
N ILE A 163 -4.74 -3.14 -20.00
CA ILE A 163 -3.56 -3.10 -20.87
C ILE A 163 -2.33 -3.21 -19.96
N PRO A 164 -1.66 -4.38 -19.89
CA PRO A 164 -0.46 -4.54 -19.08
C PRO A 164 0.69 -3.70 -19.64
N ALA A 165 1.65 -3.38 -18.78
CA ALA A 165 2.94 -2.85 -19.19
C ALA A 165 3.65 -3.83 -20.13
N VAL A 166 4.42 -3.29 -21.08
CA VAL A 166 5.28 -4.11 -21.94
C VAL A 166 6.35 -4.75 -21.05
N PRO A 167 6.54 -6.08 -21.04
CA PRO A 167 7.45 -6.75 -20.12
C PRO A 167 8.88 -6.18 -20.12
N GLU A 168 9.38 -5.79 -21.29
CA GLU A 168 10.71 -5.20 -21.46
C GLU A 168 10.85 -3.83 -20.78
N GLU A 169 9.74 -3.10 -20.58
CA GLU A 169 9.71 -1.84 -19.83
C GLU A 169 9.74 -2.05 -18.31
N VAL A 170 9.42 -3.26 -17.81
CA VAL A 170 9.59 -3.60 -16.40
C VAL A 170 11.10 -3.74 -16.10
N PRO A 171 11.60 -3.19 -14.98
CA PRO A 171 13.02 -3.26 -14.64
C PRO A 171 13.51 -4.71 -14.65
N GLU A 172 14.60 -4.97 -15.37
CA GLU A 172 15.14 -6.32 -15.57
C GLU A 172 15.35 -7.07 -14.25
N ILE A 173 15.84 -6.38 -13.22
CA ILE A 173 16.13 -6.93 -11.90
C ILE A 173 14.92 -7.54 -11.17
N CYS A 174 13.70 -7.14 -11.53
CA CYS A 174 12.46 -7.62 -10.89
C CYS A 174 11.41 -8.11 -11.89
N ARG A 175 11.74 -8.17 -13.18
CA ARG A 175 10.76 -8.42 -14.26
C ARG A 175 10.08 -9.77 -14.11
N GLU A 176 10.86 -10.83 -13.93
CA GLU A 176 10.33 -12.19 -13.84
C GLU A 176 9.41 -12.35 -12.62
N ASP A 177 9.82 -11.82 -11.46
CA ASP A 177 9.05 -11.92 -10.22
C ASP A 177 7.76 -11.10 -10.28
N VAL A 178 7.75 -9.93 -10.95
CA VAL A 178 6.53 -9.14 -11.20
C VAL A 178 5.55 -9.89 -12.11
N VAL A 179 6.05 -10.56 -13.15
CA VAL A 179 5.22 -11.37 -14.07
C VAL A 179 4.63 -12.58 -13.34
N GLU A 180 5.44 -13.27 -12.54
CA GLU A 180 4.98 -14.38 -11.70
C GLU A 180 3.92 -13.92 -10.69
N TRP A 181 4.16 -12.77 -10.04
CA TRP A 181 3.23 -12.16 -9.11
C TRP A 181 1.88 -11.82 -9.74
N ASP A 182 1.84 -11.20 -10.92
CA ASP A 182 0.56 -10.93 -11.61
C ASP A 182 -0.20 -12.21 -11.92
N ARG A 183 0.48 -13.28 -12.36
CA ARG A 183 -0.18 -14.56 -12.64
C ARG A 183 -0.85 -15.11 -11.38
N GLU A 184 -0.14 -15.14 -10.26
CA GLU A 184 -0.65 -15.67 -9.00
C GLU A 184 -1.76 -14.80 -8.41
N ILE A 185 -1.61 -13.47 -8.47
CA ILE A 185 -2.62 -12.54 -7.94
C ILE A 185 -3.86 -12.49 -8.82
N LYS A 186 -3.73 -12.66 -10.14
CA LYS A 186 -4.91 -12.80 -11.00
C LYS A 186 -5.73 -14.03 -10.62
N ARG A 187 -5.08 -15.20 -10.45
CA ARG A 187 -5.74 -16.43 -10.02
C ARG A 187 -6.38 -16.28 -8.63
N LEU A 188 -5.65 -15.71 -7.68
CA LEU A 188 -6.19 -15.47 -6.33
C LEU A 188 -7.33 -14.44 -6.36
N GLY A 189 -7.24 -13.41 -7.20
CA GLY A 189 -8.26 -12.40 -7.39
C GLY A 189 -9.59 -13.00 -7.87
N GLU A 190 -9.56 -13.96 -8.79
CA GLU A 190 -10.76 -14.70 -9.23
C GLU A 190 -11.46 -15.38 -8.04
N VAL A 191 -10.69 -16.08 -7.20
CA VAL A 191 -11.19 -16.75 -5.99
C VAL A 191 -11.76 -15.75 -4.99
N LEU A 192 -11.06 -14.64 -4.74
CA LEU A 192 -11.52 -13.61 -3.81
C LEU A 192 -12.81 -12.92 -4.30
N MET A 193 -12.96 -12.69 -5.61
CA MET A 193 -14.20 -12.16 -6.20
C MET A 193 -15.36 -13.13 -6.02
N GLU A 194 -15.13 -14.45 -6.13
CA GLU A 194 -16.17 -15.44 -5.88
C GLU A 194 -16.63 -15.43 -4.43
N LEU A 195 -15.69 -15.48 -3.49
CA LEU A 195 -15.98 -15.50 -2.05
C LEU A 195 -16.66 -14.20 -1.60
N ALA A 196 -16.22 -13.05 -2.14
CA ALA A 196 -16.87 -11.78 -1.88
C ALA A 196 -18.31 -11.75 -2.44
N SER A 197 -18.53 -12.26 -3.66
CA SER A 197 -19.88 -12.34 -4.25
C SER A 197 -20.81 -13.23 -3.43
N GLU A 198 -20.35 -14.42 -3.04
CA GLU A 198 -21.10 -15.35 -2.17
C GLU A 198 -21.39 -14.72 -0.79
N GLY A 199 -20.41 -14.01 -0.21
CA GLY A 199 -20.55 -13.31 1.06
C GLY A 199 -21.56 -12.15 1.04
N LEU A 200 -21.89 -11.65 -0.15
CA LEU A 200 -22.97 -10.69 -0.41
C LEU A 200 -24.31 -11.35 -0.73
N GLY A 201 -24.38 -12.68 -0.75
CA GLY A 201 -25.57 -13.44 -1.16
C GLY A 201 -25.83 -13.40 -2.66
N LEU A 202 -24.81 -13.06 -3.46
CA LEU A 202 -24.89 -12.99 -4.92
C LEU A 202 -24.43 -14.31 -5.55
N ASN A 203 -24.66 -14.46 -6.86
CA ASN A 203 -24.00 -15.51 -7.64
C ASN A 203 -22.48 -15.33 -7.55
N ALA A 204 -21.72 -16.41 -7.36
CA ALA A 204 -20.27 -16.38 -7.22
C ALA A 204 -19.55 -15.60 -8.34
N LYS A 205 -20.07 -15.61 -9.56
CA LYS A 205 -19.43 -14.93 -10.70
C LYS A 205 -19.79 -13.45 -10.82
N ARG A 206 -20.66 -12.92 -9.95
CA ARG A 206 -21.24 -11.58 -10.11
C ARG A 206 -20.21 -10.47 -10.20
N LEU A 207 -19.21 -10.45 -9.31
CA LEU A 207 -18.14 -9.44 -9.36
C LEU A 207 -17.24 -9.60 -10.60
N GLN A 208 -17.01 -10.83 -11.06
CA GLN A 208 -16.24 -11.09 -12.29
C GLN A 208 -16.98 -10.59 -13.53
N GLU A 209 -18.29 -10.81 -13.61
CA GLU A 209 -19.16 -10.30 -14.68
C GLU A 209 -19.21 -8.77 -14.74
N MET A 210 -18.97 -8.10 -13.61
CA MET A 210 -18.84 -6.63 -13.52
C MET A 210 -17.40 -6.15 -13.78
N THR A 211 -16.54 -7.01 -14.34
CA THR A 211 -15.15 -6.73 -14.71
C THR A 211 -14.28 -6.20 -13.56
N CYS A 212 -14.65 -6.50 -12.30
CA CYS A 212 -13.97 -6.01 -11.10
C CYS A 212 -12.49 -6.45 -10.97
N LEU A 213 -12.01 -7.38 -11.80
CA LEU A 213 -10.63 -7.87 -11.83
C LEU A 213 -9.80 -7.36 -13.02
N GLU A 214 -10.39 -6.61 -13.96
CA GLU A 214 -9.68 -6.18 -15.17
C GLU A 214 -8.60 -5.12 -14.88
N GLY A 215 -8.95 -4.12 -14.06
CA GLY A 215 -8.03 -3.07 -13.67
C GLY A 215 -7.10 -3.53 -12.54
N ARG A 216 -5.85 -3.90 -12.87
CA ARG A 216 -4.85 -4.34 -11.88
C ARG A 216 -3.57 -3.51 -11.95
N VAL A 217 -3.12 -3.02 -10.79
CA VAL A 217 -1.85 -2.30 -10.63
C VAL A 217 -1.10 -2.91 -9.47
N MET A 218 0.20 -3.15 -9.66
CA MET A 218 1.11 -3.48 -8.58
C MET A 218 1.81 -2.20 -8.12
N ALA A 219 1.88 -2.01 -6.80
CA ALA A 219 2.69 -0.96 -6.18
C ALA A 219 3.72 -1.62 -5.24
N GLY A 220 4.99 -1.61 -5.66
CA GLY A 220 6.12 -2.04 -4.85
C GLY A 220 6.62 -0.90 -3.98
N HIS A 221 6.03 -0.77 -2.78
CA HIS A 221 6.41 0.26 -1.81
C HIS A 221 7.72 -0.09 -1.11
N TYR A 222 8.54 0.94 -0.88
CA TYR A 222 9.79 0.84 -0.13
C TYR A 222 9.87 1.99 0.87
N TYR A 223 9.99 1.63 2.15
CA TYR A 223 10.01 2.55 3.27
C TYR A 223 11.43 2.54 3.86
N PRO A 224 12.33 3.44 3.40
CA PRO A 224 13.70 3.47 3.92
C PRO A 224 13.73 3.94 5.37
N TYR A 225 14.86 3.70 6.05
CA TYR A 225 15.10 4.21 7.40
C TYR A 225 14.80 5.72 7.48
N CYS A 226 14.12 6.14 8.55
CA CYS A 226 13.82 7.54 8.82
C CYS A 226 14.58 8.00 10.07
N PRO A 227 15.39 9.08 10.02
CA PRO A 227 16.09 9.59 11.21
C PRO A 227 15.15 10.30 12.20
N GLN A 228 13.94 10.67 11.77
CA GLN A 228 12.94 11.36 12.59
C GLN A 228 11.54 10.74 12.38
N PRO A 229 11.36 9.45 12.77
CA PRO A 229 10.14 8.71 12.46
C PRO A 229 8.89 9.29 13.13
N ASP A 230 9.04 10.00 14.26
CA ASP A 230 7.93 10.64 14.97
C ASP A 230 7.39 11.89 14.25
N LEU A 231 8.03 12.35 13.16
CA LEU A 231 7.63 13.53 12.41
C LEU A 231 6.97 13.20 11.07
N THR A 232 6.93 11.94 10.66
CA THR A 232 6.45 11.53 9.33
C THR A 232 5.73 10.19 9.36
N VAL A 233 5.13 9.82 8.24
CA VAL A 233 4.50 8.51 8.04
C VAL A 233 4.96 7.91 6.71
N GLY A 234 5.02 6.58 6.66
CA GLY A 234 5.36 5.86 5.43
C GLY A 234 4.30 6.05 4.34
N LEU A 235 3.03 6.13 4.72
CA LEU A 235 1.89 6.43 3.86
C LEU A 235 0.84 7.16 4.68
N THR A 236 0.29 8.24 4.14
CA THR A 236 -0.82 8.98 4.78
C THR A 236 -2.09 8.15 4.82
N SER A 237 -2.88 8.32 5.89
CA SER A 237 -4.20 7.72 6.06
C SER A 237 -5.07 7.87 4.81
N HIS A 238 -5.54 6.77 4.24
CA HIS A 238 -6.41 6.77 3.06
C HIS A 238 -7.26 5.50 2.98
N SER A 239 -8.35 5.57 2.21
CA SER A 239 -9.07 4.38 1.71
C SER A 239 -8.61 4.05 0.30
N ASP A 240 -8.68 2.77 -0.06
CA ASP A 240 -8.32 2.33 -1.41
C ASP A 240 -9.49 2.55 -2.38
N PRO A 241 -9.28 3.18 -3.54
CA PRO A 241 -10.38 3.50 -4.47
C PRO A 241 -10.90 2.27 -5.25
N GLY A 242 -10.22 1.12 -5.16
CA GLY A 242 -10.51 -0.08 -5.95
C GLY A 242 -11.62 -0.97 -5.40
N VAL A 243 -11.65 -2.23 -5.85
CA VAL A 243 -12.59 -3.26 -5.36
C VAL A 243 -11.99 -3.98 -4.16
N LEU A 244 -10.81 -4.57 -4.34
CA LEU A 244 -9.99 -5.15 -3.28
C LEU A 244 -8.54 -4.75 -3.48
N ALA A 245 -7.79 -4.63 -2.39
CA ALA A 245 -6.34 -4.65 -2.40
C ALA A 245 -5.81 -5.95 -1.78
N VAL A 246 -4.69 -6.42 -2.32
CA VAL A 246 -3.96 -7.62 -1.85
C VAL A 246 -2.56 -7.16 -1.48
N VAL A 247 -2.24 -7.19 -0.19
CA VAL A 247 -1.01 -6.64 0.35
C VAL A 247 -0.12 -7.76 0.87
N LEU A 248 1.08 -7.85 0.30
CA LEU A 248 2.17 -8.67 0.79
C LEU A 248 3.11 -7.79 1.64
N GLN A 249 3.24 -8.11 2.92
CA GLN A 249 4.12 -7.40 3.84
C GLN A 249 5.45 -8.14 4.05
N ASP A 250 6.49 -7.39 4.36
CA ASP A 250 7.69 -7.98 4.94
C ASP A 250 7.49 -8.31 6.43
N ARG A 251 8.57 -8.73 7.11
CA ARG A 251 8.51 -9.11 8.53
C ARG A 251 8.50 -7.92 9.49
N MET A 252 8.75 -6.70 9.02
CA MET A 252 8.77 -5.49 9.86
C MET A 252 7.36 -4.98 10.14
N GLY A 253 6.47 -5.09 9.16
CA GLY A 253 5.09 -4.63 9.27
C GLY A 253 4.97 -3.10 9.18
N GLY A 254 4.14 -2.50 10.03
CA GLY A 254 3.87 -1.06 10.04
C GLY A 254 2.54 -0.64 9.41
N LEU A 255 1.77 -1.60 8.89
CA LEU A 255 0.38 -1.36 8.46
C LEU A 255 -0.52 -1.20 9.69
N GLN A 256 -1.33 -0.15 9.67
CA GLN A 256 -2.38 0.09 10.65
C GLN A 256 -3.72 0.21 9.93
N VAL A 257 -4.80 -0.20 10.58
CA VAL A 257 -6.17 -0.09 10.04
C VAL A 257 -6.99 0.73 11.00
N LYS A 258 -7.75 1.70 10.49
CA LYS A 258 -8.69 2.47 11.30
C LYS A 258 -9.89 1.59 11.68
N TYR A 259 -10.15 1.48 12.98
CA TYR A 259 -11.29 0.75 13.53
C TYR A 259 -11.93 1.55 14.66
N GLY A 260 -13.19 1.96 14.46
CA GLY A 260 -13.85 2.94 15.31
C GLY A 260 -13.08 4.27 15.32
N GLU A 261 -12.80 4.77 16.52
CA GLU A 261 -12.06 6.03 16.72
C GLU A 261 -10.54 5.85 16.82
N GLY A 262 -10.03 4.62 16.64
CA GLY A 262 -8.60 4.31 16.81
C GLY A 262 -7.99 3.52 15.67
N TRP A 263 -6.75 3.10 15.87
CA TRP A 263 -5.92 2.40 14.89
C TRP A 263 -5.45 1.05 15.42
N VAL A 264 -5.49 0.03 14.57
CA VAL A 264 -5.15 -1.37 14.90
C VAL A 264 -3.94 -1.80 14.08
N ASP A 265 -2.89 -2.27 14.75
CA ASP A 265 -1.71 -2.81 14.07
C ASP A 265 -2.06 -4.14 13.38
N VAL A 266 -1.72 -4.26 12.08
CA VAL A 266 -1.77 -5.53 11.36
C VAL A 266 -0.43 -6.23 11.53
N LYS A 267 -0.38 -7.21 12.44
CA LYS A 267 0.83 -7.99 12.69
C LYS A 267 1.11 -8.92 11.50
N PRO A 268 2.29 -8.85 10.86
CA PRO A 268 2.64 -9.73 9.76
C PRO A 268 2.59 -11.20 10.19
N VAL A 269 1.84 -12.01 9.44
CA VAL A 269 1.84 -13.47 9.59
C VAL A 269 2.66 -14.08 8.46
N PRO A 270 3.66 -14.95 8.74
CA PRO A 270 4.48 -15.56 7.69
C PRO A 270 3.65 -16.28 6.64
N GLY A 271 3.85 -15.90 5.37
CA GLY A 271 3.12 -16.49 4.24
C GLY A 271 1.65 -16.10 4.15
N ALA A 272 1.19 -15.10 4.91
CA ALA A 272 -0.15 -14.55 4.77
C ALA A 272 -0.16 -13.33 3.84
N LEU A 273 -1.34 -13.07 3.26
CA LEU A 273 -1.64 -11.85 2.52
C LEU A 273 -2.73 -11.08 3.26
N VAL A 274 -2.59 -9.75 3.36
CA VAL A 274 -3.66 -8.89 3.88
C VAL A 274 -4.57 -8.52 2.72
N ILE A 275 -5.87 -8.66 2.94
CA ILE A 275 -6.91 -8.29 1.98
C ILE A 275 -7.71 -7.15 2.57
N ASN A 276 -8.00 -6.14 1.76
CA ASN A 276 -8.92 -5.09 2.15
C ASN A 276 -9.91 -4.69 1.08
N VAL A 277 -11.06 -4.26 1.55
CA VAL A 277 -12.18 -3.76 0.75
C VAL A 277 -11.87 -2.34 0.33
N GLY A 278 -12.02 -2.05 -0.96
CA GLY A 278 -11.92 -0.70 -1.49
C GLY A 278 -13.29 -0.03 -1.70
N ASP A 279 -13.25 1.27 -1.98
CA ASP A 279 -14.40 2.16 -2.05
C ASP A 279 -15.43 1.72 -3.10
N PHE A 280 -14.98 1.19 -4.25
CA PHE A 280 -15.91 0.73 -5.29
C PHE A 280 -16.76 -0.46 -4.83
N LEU A 281 -16.19 -1.36 -4.02
CA LEU A 281 -16.94 -2.48 -3.47
C LEU A 281 -17.87 -2.01 -2.34
N GLN A 282 -17.45 -1.06 -1.51
CA GLN A 282 -18.30 -0.48 -0.46
C GLN A 282 -19.57 0.17 -1.03
N VAL A 283 -19.44 1.02 -2.06
CA VAL A 283 -20.58 1.76 -2.63
C VAL A 283 -21.71 0.82 -3.10
N ASN A 284 -21.36 -0.39 -3.51
CA ASN A 284 -22.28 -1.37 -4.08
C ASN A 284 -22.61 -2.51 -3.10
N SER A 285 -22.28 -2.38 -1.82
CA SER A 285 -22.42 -3.50 -0.89
C SER A 285 -22.58 -3.09 0.58
N ILE A 286 -22.68 -4.11 1.44
CA ILE A 286 -22.69 -3.98 2.90
C ILE A 286 -21.29 -4.09 3.51
N PHE A 287 -20.24 -4.20 2.69
CA PHE A 287 -18.86 -4.25 3.15
C PHE A 287 -18.32 -2.85 3.40
N THR A 288 -17.33 -2.74 4.29
CA THR A 288 -16.74 -1.47 4.70
C THR A 288 -15.35 -1.32 4.13
N SER A 289 -15.07 -0.19 3.48
CA SER A 289 -13.75 0.29 3.12
C SER A 289 -13.26 1.18 4.26
N ASN A 290 -12.19 0.77 4.93
CA ASN A 290 -11.61 1.50 6.07
C ASN A 290 -10.26 2.09 5.70
N CYS A 291 -9.88 3.15 6.43
CA CYS A 291 -8.58 3.78 6.21
C CYS A 291 -7.42 2.89 6.67
N VAL A 292 -6.32 2.94 5.92
CA VAL A 292 -4.98 2.45 6.27
C VAL A 292 -3.96 3.58 6.29
#